data_AF-A0A7W4E5A5-F1
#
_entry.id   AF-A0A7W4E5A5-F1
#
_cell.length_a   1.000
_cell.length_b   1.000
_cell.length_c   1.000
_cell.angle_alpha   90.00
_cell.angle_beta   90.00
_cell.angle_gamma   90.00
#
_symmetry.space_group_name_H-M   'P 1'
#
loop_
_entity.id
_entity.type
_entity.pdbx_description
1 polymer ?
#
loop_
_entity_poly.entity_id
_entity_poly.type
_entity_poly.pdbx_seq_one_letter_code
_entity_poly.pdbx_strand_id
1 'polypeptide(L)'
;MFAKAYANGPVTFPSTFNTSNLTDMSYMFQNLNTPTLDISHFNLDNVTTMEGTFSSESKTASAGKIIWPSNNLNLPHLTSMRGLFKYNSYHTEITLPIFHTPLLTDTSYMFYGIGYITKLENVNALETANVENMEGMFAYNDSGLLKGANVKFEFNTGKVKNMSFMFKSTYVNYLDLSSFDTRSLVNAESMFDYTWLQILDLTNWDTRNLENTTKMFSESTWLQYVYASESFVTTKVTKSNDMFHSVTSNLNYIGNNVSYARINKPGAPGAFTKKP
;
A
#
# COMPACT_ATOMS: atom_id res chain seq x y z
N MET A 1 -21.70 -11.98 4.68
CA MET A 1 -23.08 -12.04 5.23
C MET A 1 -23.94 -10.87 4.75
N PHE A 2 -23.40 -9.65 4.62
CA PHE A 2 -24.13 -8.44 4.20
C PHE A 2 -23.66 -7.88 2.85
N ALA A 3 -22.93 -8.70 2.09
CA ALA A 3 -22.36 -8.28 0.83
C ALA A 3 -23.46 -7.87 -0.16
N LYS A 4 -23.20 -6.81 -0.93
CA LYS A 4 -24.09 -6.25 -1.97
C LYS A 4 -25.43 -5.71 -1.46
N ALA A 5 -25.63 -5.62 -0.14
CA ALA A 5 -26.79 -4.96 0.42
C ALA A 5 -26.72 -3.43 0.21
N TYR A 6 -27.86 -2.77 0.36
CA TYR A 6 -28.00 -1.33 0.12
C TYR A 6 -28.84 -0.69 1.23
N ALA A 7 -28.37 0.43 1.75
CA ALA A 7 -29.10 1.24 2.71
C ALA A 7 -28.87 2.74 2.43
N ASN A 8 -29.96 3.49 2.26
CA ASN A 8 -29.92 4.96 2.11
C ASN A 8 -29.44 5.69 3.38
N GLY A 9 -29.45 5.02 4.54
CA GLY A 9 -29.05 5.55 5.83
C GLY A 9 -28.03 4.66 6.54
N PRO A 10 -27.67 5.01 7.79
CA PRO A 10 -26.73 4.23 8.59
C PRO A 10 -27.20 2.78 8.78
N VAL A 11 -26.27 1.83 8.65
CA VAL A 11 -26.48 0.44 9.05
C VAL A 11 -25.97 0.27 10.48
N THR A 12 -26.83 -0.22 11.37
CA THR A 12 -26.52 -0.51 12.77
C THR A 12 -26.96 -1.93 13.11
N PHE A 13 -26.37 -2.52 14.15
CA PHE A 13 -26.74 -3.85 14.64
C PHE A 13 -27.29 -3.76 16.07
N PRO A 14 -28.34 -4.51 16.40
CA PRO A 14 -28.82 -4.57 17.78
C PRO A 14 -27.75 -5.19 18.67
N SER A 15 -27.68 -4.79 19.95
CA SER A 15 -26.73 -5.34 20.93
C SER A 15 -26.88 -6.86 21.15
N THR A 16 -28.00 -7.44 20.74
CA THR A 16 -28.24 -8.89 20.74
C THR A 16 -27.56 -9.63 19.57
N PHE A 17 -26.97 -8.91 18.61
CA PHE A 17 -26.24 -9.49 17.49
C PHE A 17 -24.87 -10.00 17.97
N ASN A 18 -24.83 -11.26 18.38
CA ASN A 18 -23.66 -11.88 19.00
C ASN A 18 -22.55 -12.19 17.97
N THR A 19 -21.40 -11.53 18.14
CA THR A 19 -20.18 -11.71 17.32
C THR A 19 -19.03 -12.34 18.10
N SER A 20 -19.25 -12.84 19.32
CA SER A 20 -18.19 -13.44 20.15
C SER A 20 -17.45 -14.63 19.52
N ASN A 21 -18.09 -15.35 18.59
CA ASN A 21 -17.48 -16.47 17.85
C ASN A 21 -17.04 -16.08 16.43
N LEU A 22 -17.04 -14.79 16.09
CA LEU A 22 -16.65 -14.31 14.78
C LEU A 22 -15.14 -14.46 14.60
N THR A 23 -14.73 -15.37 13.72
CA THR A 23 -13.32 -15.57 13.38
C THR A 23 -12.97 -14.99 12.01
N ASP A 24 -13.94 -14.91 11.10
CA ASP A 24 -13.70 -14.55 9.70
C ASP A 24 -14.66 -13.43 9.27
N MET A 25 -14.10 -12.26 8.96
CA MET A 25 -14.84 -11.11 8.43
C MET A 25 -14.69 -10.95 6.91
N SER A 26 -14.18 -11.97 6.23
CA SER A 26 -13.84 -11.88 4.81
C SER A 26 -15.08 -11.52 4.00
N TYR A 27 -14.96 -10.43 3.25
CA TYR A 27 -15.99 -9.91 2.35
C TYR A 27 -17.36 -9.67 3.03
N MET A 28 -17.38 -9.55 4.36
CA MET A 28 -18.63 -9.51 5.13
C MET A 28 -19.55 -8.36 4.71
N PHE A 29 -18.96 -7.21 4.36
CA PHE A 29 -19.62 -5.99 3.87
C PHE A 29 -19.13 -5.58 2.48
N GLN A 30 -18.62 -6.52 1.68
CA GLN A 30 -18.21 -6.22 0.31
C GLN A 30 -19.39 -5.64 -0.49
N ASN A 31 -19.19 -4.52 -1.18
CA ASN A 31 -20.23 -3.81 -1.92
C ASN A 31 -21.46 -3.39 -1.08
N LEU A 32 -21.37 -3.37 0.26
CA LEU A 32 -22.44 -2.82 1.10
C LEU A 32 -22.49 -1.31 0.91
N ASN A 33 -23.48 -0.79 0.18
CA ASN A 33 -23.59 0.65 -0.02
C ASN A 33 -24.41 1.28 1.13
N THR A 34 -23.71 1.96 2.04
CA THR A 34 -24.29 2.74 3.14
C THR A 34 -23.40 3.93 3.49
N PRO A 35 -23.95 5.11 3.82
CA PRO A 35 -23.14 6.24 4.27
C PRO A 35 -22.38 6.00 5.58
N THR A 36 -22.88 5.12 6.45
CA THR A 36 -22.25 4.82 7.74
C THR A 36 -22.54 3.37 8.13
N LEU A 37 -21.50 2.64 8.50
CA LEU A 37 -21.60 1.30 9.03
C LEU A 37 -21.14 1.31 10.49
N ASP A 38 -22.07 1.03 11.39
CA ASP A 38 -21.81 0.96 12.82
C ASP A 38 -21.57 -0.49 13.27
N ILE A 39 -20.32 -0.82 13.58
CA ILE A 39 -19.92 -2.10 14.16
C ILE A 39 -19.44 -1.93 15.61
N SER A 40 -19.84 -0.86 16.30
CA SER A 40 -19.34 -0.53 17.64
C SER A 40 -19.63 -1.61 18.70
N HIS A 41 -20.63 -2.46 18.47
CA HIS A 41 -20.98 -3.57 19.34
C HIS A 41 -20.32 -4.91 18.95
N PHE A 42 -19.50 -4.94 17.90
CA PHE A 42 -18.86 -6.19 17.48
C PHE A 42 -17.73 -6.56 18.44
N ASN A 43 -17.72 -7.83 18.88
CA ASN A 43 -16.55 -8.44 19.50
C ASN A 43 -15.64 -8.95 18.37
N LEU A 44 -14.40 -8.46 18.35
CA LEU A 44 -13.40 -8.78 17.33
C LEU A 44 -12.23 -9.62 17.88
N ASP A 45 -12.28 -10.04 19.14
CA ASP A 45 -11.17 -10.69 19.85
C ASP A 45 -10.70 -11.97 19.15
N ASN A 46 -11.66 -12.71 18.57
CA ASN A 46 -11.43 -13.98 17.88
C ASN A 46 -11.19 -13.85 16.37
N VAL A 47 -11.24 -12.63 15.81
CA VAL A 47 -11.12 -12.42 14.36
C VAL A 47 -9.69 -12.70 13.91
N THR A 48 -9.55 -13.63 12.97
CA THR A 48 -8.29 -14.02 12.34
C THR A 48 -8.06 -13.33 10.99
N THR A 49 -9.11 -12.90 10.30
CA THR A 49 -9.01 -12.22 9.01
C THR A 49 -10.08 -11.15 8.81
N MET A 50 -9.67 -10.03 8.21
CA MET A 50 -10.53 -8.95 7.73
C MET A 50 -10.38 -8.76 6.21
N GLU A 51 -10.19 -9.86 5.47
CA GLU A 51 -9.96 -9.81 4.03
C GLU A 51 -11.14 -9.16 3.30
N GLY A 52 -10.92 -8.04 2.62
CA GLY A 52 -11.94 -7.43 1.79
C GLY A 52 -13.19 -6.99 2.55
N THR A 53 -13.16 -6.87 3.88
CA THR A 53 -14.35 -6.69 4.71
C THR A 53 -15.19 -5.50 4.26
N PHE A 54 -14.58 -4.38 3.87
CA PHE A 54 -15.24 -3.16 3.37
C PHE A 54 -14.92 -2.88 1.90
N SER A 55 -14.54 -3.90 1.15
CA SER A 55 -14.13 -3.78 -0.26
C SER A 55 -15.31 -3.57 -1.22
N SER A 56 -14.97 -3.35 -2.49
CA SER A 56 -15.87 -3.47 -3.63
C SER A 56 -15.25 -4.38 -4.72
N GLU A 57 -16.09 -4.99 -5.54
CA GLU A 57 -15.67 -5.77 -6.72
C GLU A 57 -15.06 -4.89 -7.84
N SER A 58 -15.42 -3.61 -7.89
CA SER A 58 -14.92 -2.60 -8.83
C SER A 58 -14.86 -1.23 -8.16
N LYS A 59 -14.19 -0.23 -8.75
CA LYS A 59 -14.01 1.12 -8.16
C LYS A 59 -15.35 1.85 -8.01
N THR A 60 -16.08 1.54 -6.94
CA THR A 60 -17.45 1.98 -6.66
C THR A 60 -17.66 2.17 -5.15
N ALA A 61 -18.77 2.81 -4.80
CA ALA A 61 -19.23 2.94 -3.43
C ALA A 61 -19.46 1.58 -2.74
N SER A 62 -18.82 1.38 -1.58
CA SER A 62 -19.15 0.34 -0.60
C SER A 62 -19.49 1.04 0.73
N ALA A 63 -19.05 0.50 1.88
CA ALA A 63 -19.35 1.08 3.18
C ALA A 63 -18.64 2.44 3.33
N GLY A 64 -19.38 3.46 3.74
CA GLY A 64 -18.84 4.79 4.07
C GLY A 64 -18.13 4.80 5.42
N LYS A 65 -18.43 5.79 6.28
CA LYS A 65 -17.79 5.90 7.59
C LYS A 65 -18.00 4.63 8.44
N ILE A 66 -16.92 4.05 8.95
CA ILE A 66 -16.98 2.90 9.86
C ILE A 66 -16.93 3.42 11.31
N ILE A 67 -17.88 3.01 12.15
CA ILE A 67 -17.84 3.23 13.60
C ILE A 67 -17.32 1.95 14.24
N TRP A 68 -16.10 2.01 14.76
CA TRP A 68 -15.38 0.87 15.35
C TRP A 68 -15.77 0.64 16.82
N PRO A 69 -15.55 -0.58 17.37
CA PRO A 69 -15.81 -0.88 18.78
C PRO A 69 -15.07 0.02 19.77
N SER A 70 -13.89 0.49 19.41
CA SER A 70 -13.09 1.43 20.19
C SER A 70 -12.06 2.13 19.29
N ASN A 71 -11.41 3.18 19.80
CA ASN A 71 -10.29 3.83 19.12
C ASN A 71 -8.97 3.03 19.25
N ASN A 72 -8.91 2.06 20.16
CA ASN A 72 -7.77 1.19 20.37
C ASN A 72 -8.27 -0.26 20.42
N LEU A 73 -8.03 -1.00 19.34
CA LEU A 73 -8.50 -2.36 19.12
C LEU A 73 -7.38 -3.36 19.32
N ASN A 74 -7.55 -4.24 20.30
CA ASN A 74 -6.71 -5.42 20.45
C ASN A 74 -7.24 -6.56 19.59
N LEU A 75 -6.44 -7.03 18.63
CA LEU A 75 -6.80 -8.08 17.67
C LEU A 75 -5.71 -9.15 17.69
N PRO A 76 -5.64 -9.95 18.78
CA PRO A 76 -4.49 -10.82 19.07
C PRO A 76 -4.33 -11.96 18.07
N HIS A 77 -5.39 -12.30 17.34
CA HIS A 77 -5.43 -13.41 16.39
C HIS A 77 -5.43 -12.97 14.93
N LEU A 78 -5.49 -11.67 14.65
CA LEU A 78 -5.61 -11.17 13.28
C LEU A 78 -4.30 -11.34 12.52
N THR A 79 -4.37 -12.08 11.40
CA THR A 79 -3.22 -12.33 10.52
C THR A 79 -3.29 -11.58 9.19
N SER A 80 -4.47 -11.16 8.75
CA SER A 80 -4.66 -10.52 7.44
C SER A 80 -5.66 -9.36 7.47
N MET A 81 -5.25 -8.24 6.89
CA MET A 81 -6.11 -7.11 6.48
C MET A 81 -6.12 -6.95 4.95
N ARG A 82 -5.87 -8.04 4.23
CA ARG A 82 -5.77 -8.04 2.77
C ARG A 82 -7.00 -7.37 2.14
N GLY A 83 -6.80 -6.36 1.33
CA GLY A 83 -7.88 -5.73 0.58
C GLY A 83 -8.95 -5.06 1.42
N LEU A 84 -8.70 -4.72 2.70
CA LEU A 84 -9.72 -4.24 3.64
C LEU A 84 -10.69 -3.21 3.03
N PHE A 85 -10.16 -2.21 2.31
CA PHE A 85 -10.92 -1.17 1.63
C PHE A 85 -10.80 -1.22 0.10
N LYS A 86 -10.26 -2.31 -0.47
CA LYS A 86 -9.99 -2.43 -1.91
C LYS A 86 -11.18 -1.97 -2.75
N TYR A 87 -10.92 -1.07 -3.70
CA TYR A 87 -11.87 -0.46 -4.64
C TYR A 87 -13.03 0.33 -4.02
N ASN A 88 -13.09 0.48 -2.70
CA ASN A 88 -14.14 1.26 -2.07
C ASN A 88 -13.89 2.75 -2.29
N SER A 89 -14.55 3.30 -3.32
CA SER A 89 -14.45 4.72 -3.69
C SER A 89 -15.41 5.63 -2.91
N TYR A 90 -16.08 5.12 -1.87
CA TYR A 90 -16.88 5.93 -0.96
C TYR A 90 -15.99 6.78 -0.04
N HIS A 91 -14.82 6.24 0.34
CA HIS A 91 -13.90 6.91 1.26
C HIS A 91 -13.09 8.00 0.58
N THR A 92 -13.40 9.25 0.90
CA THR A 92 -12.50 10.39 0.64
C THR A 92 -11.60 10.66 1.85
N GLU A 93 -12.04 10.29 3.05
CA GLU A 93 -11.29 10.35 4.30
C GLU A 93 -11.29 8.99 4.99
N ILE A 94 -10.11 8.54 5.42
CA ILE A 94 -9.93 7.30 6.18
C ILE A 94 -9.30 7.66 7.53
N THR A 95 -10.00 7.32 8.61
CA THR A 95 -9.48 7.39 9.98
C THR A 95 -9.55 5.98 10.56
N LEU A 96 -8.38 5.37 10.78
CA LEU A 96 -8.29 4.04 11.38
C LEU A 96 -8.25 4.15 12.91
N PRO A 97 -8.77 3.16 13.66
CA PRO A 97 -8.40 2.99 15.06
C PRO A 97 -6.93 2.56 15.14
N ILE A 98 -6.34 2.67 16.32
CA ILE A 98 -5.04 2.06 16.61
C ILE A 98 -5.29 0.55 16.73
N PHE A 99 -4.65 -0.22 15.86
CA PHE A 99 -4.75 -1.68 15.86
C PHE A 99 -3.53 -2.28 16.57
N HIS A 100 -3.77 -3.06 17.61
CA HIS A 100 -2.76 -3.95 18.20
C HIS A 100 -2.90 -5.34 17.59
N THR A 101 -1.99 -5.68 16.67
CA THR A 101 -2.09 -6.86 15.79
C THR A 101 -0.75 -7.60 15.75
N PRO A 102 -0.38 -8.29 16.84
CA PRO A 102 0.94 -8.91 16.95
C PRO A 102 1.19 -10.01 15.91
N LEU A 103 0.14 -10.56 15.28
CA LEU A 103 0.23 -11.64 14.30
C LEU A 103 -0.03 -11.19 12.85
N LEU A 104 -0.16 -9.89 12.58
CA LEU A 104 -0.45 -9.38 11.24
C LEU A 104 0.70 -9.64 10.29
N THR A 105 0.44 -10.41 9.23
CA THR A 105 1.44 -10.77 8.21
C THR A 105 1.11 -10.25 6.80
N ASP A 106 -0.15 -9.92 6.53
CA ASP A 106 -0.62 -9.51 5.20
C ASP A 106 -1.48 -8.23 5.24
N THR A 107 -0.99 -7.16 4.60
CA THR A 107 -1.73 -5.91 4.34
C THR A 107 -1.83 -5.62 2.84
N SER A 108 -1.62 -6.63 2.00
CA SER A 108 -1.69 -6.49 0.55
C SER A 108 -3.05 -5.94 0.11
N TYR A 109 -3.04 -5.08 -0.90
CA TYR A 109 -4.24 -4.47 -1.50
C TYR A 109 -5.12 -3.64 -0.56
N MET A 110 -4.72 -3.36 0.68
CA MET A 110 -5.58 -2.77 1.72
C MET A 110 -6.29 -1.49 1.27
N PHE A 111 -5.60 -0.63 0.51
CA PHE A 111 -6.10 0.63 -0.07
C PHE A 111 -5.99 0.65 -1.61
N TYR A 112 -6.06 -0.52 -2.24
CA TYR A 112 -5.94 -0.64 -3.68
C TYR A 112 -7.14 -0.02 -4.39
N GLY A 113 -6.91 0.93 -5.30
CA GLY A 113 -7.92 1.46 -6.20
C GLY A 113 -9.06 2.22 -5.52
N ILE A 114 -8.85 2.75 -4.32
CA ILE A 114 -9.88 3.48 -3.57
C ILE A 114 -10.13 4.89 -4.12
N GLY A 115 -9.22 5.42 -4.93
CA GLY A 115 -9.44 6.63 -5.72
C GLY A 115 -8.92 7.89 -5.05
N TYR A 116 -9.79 8.88 -4.83
CA TYR A 116 -9.40 10.23 -4.37
C TYR A 116 -9.44 10.30 -2.84
N ILE A 117 -8.26 10.20 -2.22
CA ILE A 117 -8.10 10.27 -0.75
C ILE A 117 -7.59 11.65 -0.40
N THR A 118 -8.35 12.43 0.36
CA THR A 118 -7.93 13.75 0.87
C THR A 118 -7.31 13.67 2.26
N LYS A 119 -7.60 12.59 3.00
CA LYS A 119 -7.16 12.44 4.39
C LYS A 119 -6.97 10.97 4.75
N LEU A 120 -5.86 10.68 5.44
CA LEU A 120 -5.51 9.36 5.92
C LEU A 120 -4.91 9.48 7.33
N GLU A 121 -5.73 9.28 8.36
CA GLU A 121 -5.35 9.35 9.78
C GLU A 121 -5.00 7.96 10.33
N ASN A 122 -4.00 7.93 11.21
CA ASN A 122 -3.51 6.74 11.91
C ASN A 122 -2.96 5.62 11.01
N VAL A 123 -2.73 5.88 9.71
CA VAL A 123 -2.08 4.87 8.84
C VAL A 123 -0.69 4.48 9.36
N ASN A 124 0.10 5.44 9.85
CA ASN A 124 1.42 5.17 10.43
C ASN A 124 1.36 4.48 11.80
N ALA A 125 0.17 4.31 12.39
CA ALA A 125 -0.03 3.54 13.62
C ALA A 125 -0.25 2.03 13.36
N LEU A 126 -0.28 1.60 12.08
CA LEU A 126 -0.36 0.17 11.76
C LEU A 126 0.88 -0.59 12.26
N GLU A 127 0.66 -1.61 13.08
CA GLU A 127 1.72 -2.50 13.57
C GLU A 127 2.23 -3.43 12.45
N THR A 128 3.19 -2.92 11.67
CA THR A 128 3.70 -3.57 10.46
C THR A 128 4.94 -4.44 10.68
N ALA A 129 5.45 -4.53 11.93
CA ALA A 129 6.72 -5.22 12.24
C ALA A 129 6.74 -6.72 11.91
N ASN A 130 5.57 -7.36 11.78
CA ASN A 130 5.41 -8.76 11.39
C ASN A 130 4.88 -8.96 9.97
N VAL A 131 4.58 -7.86 9.25
CA VAL A 131 4.06 -7.93 7.89
C VAL A 131 5.12 -8.44 6.93
N GLU A 132 4.77 -9.44 6.13
CA GLU A 132 5.62 -10.02 5.09
C GLU A 132 5.15 -9.61 3.68
N ASN A 133 3.88 -9.24 3.51
CA ASN A 133 3.27 -8.90 2.22
C ASN A 133 2.56 -7.54 2.26
N MET A 134 3.02 -6.60 1.43
CA MET A 134 2.42 -5.28 1.19
C MET A 134 2.09 -5.07 -0.30
N GLU A 135 1.92 -6.16 -1.06
CA GLU A 135 1.61 -6.11 -2.49
C GLU A 135 0.44 -5.16 -2.77
N GLY A 136 0.63 -4.21 -3.68
CA GLY A 136 -0.42 -3.35 -4.20
C GLY A 136 -1.13 -2.49 -3.15
N MET A 137 -0.58 -2.32 -1.94
CA MET A 137 -1.30 -1.72 -0.81
C MET A 137 -1.91 -0.35 -1.16
N PHE A 138 -1.24 0.47 -1.97
CA PHE A 138 -1.71 1.78 -2.41
C PHE A 138 -1.83 1.90 -3.94
N ALA A 139 -1.85 0.79 -4.67
CA ALA A 139 -1.89 0.83 -6.13
C ALA A 139 -3.22 1.39 -6.67
N TYR A 140 -3.21 1.91 -7.89
CA TYR A 140 -4.37 2.40 -8.65
C TYR A 140 -5.17 3.53 -7.97
N ASN A 141 -4.51 4.32 -7.13
CA ASN A 141 -5.04 5.58 -6.61
C ASN A 141 -4.71 6.75 -7.55
N ASP A 142 -5.07 6.56 -8.82
CA ASP A 142 -4.75 7.42 -9.98
C ASP A 142 -5.47 8.78 -9.98
N SER A 143 -6.63 8.86 -9.34
CA SER A 143 -7.35 10.11 -9.12
C SER A 143 -6.72 10.99 -8.04
N GLY A 144 -5.83 10.43 -7.20
CA GLY A 144 -5.04 11.17 -6.20
C GLY A 144 -4.92 10.46 -4.85
N LEU A 145 -3.71 9.98 -4.52
CA LEU A 145 -3.34 9.60 -3.16
C LEU A 145 -2.83 10.87 -2.45
N LEU A 146 -3.67 11.49 -1.62
CA LEU A 146 -3.33 12.73 -0.91
C LEU A 146 -2.82 13.81 -1.88
N LYS A 147 -3.54 14.01 -2.99
CA LYS A 147 -3.14 14.87 -4.12
C LYS A 147 -2.68 16.25 -3.63
N GLY A 148 -1.44 16.61 -3.95
CA GLY A 148 -0.85 17.88 -3.54
C GLY A 148 -0.11 17.86 -2.21
N ALA A 149 -0.18 16.77 -1.45
CA ALA A 149 0.51 16.62 -0.17
C ALA A 149 1.87 15.92 -0.32
N ASN A 150 2.73 16.20 0.66
CA ASN A 150 3.89 15.36 0.97
C ASN A 150 3.42 14.20 1.84
N VAL A 151 3.64 12.98 1.40
CA VAL A 151 3.17 11.77 2.10
C VAL A 151 4.37 11.09 2.74
N LYS A 152 4.29 10.77 4.03
CA LYS A 152 5.30 10.00 4.75
C LYS A 152 4.68 8.72 5.30
N PHE A 153 5.27 7.59 4.94
CA PHE A 153 4.92 6.30 5.53
C PHE A 153 6.01 5.85 6.50
N GLU A 154 5.62 5.53 7.73
CA GLU A 154 6.53 5.17 8.83
C GLU A 154 6.43 3.69 9.18
N PHE A 155 6.12 2.85 8.19
CA PHE A 155 5.98 1.40 8.39
C PHE A 155 7.31 0.75 8.75
N ASN A 156 7.25 -0.24 9.66
CA ASN A 156 8.35 -1.16 9.87
C ASN A 156 8.28 -2.25 8.79
N THR A 157 9.14 -2.15 7.79
CA THR A 157 9.13 -3.07 6.64
C THR A 157 10.21 -4.15 6.70
N GLY A 158 10.93 -4.30 7.83
CA GLY A 158 12.12 -5.15 7.92
C GLY A 158 11.88 -6.64 7.66
N LYS A 159 10.62 -7.11 7.72
CA LYS A 159 10.19 -8.47 7.35
C LYS A 159 9.45 -8.56 6.03
N VAL A 160 9.14 -7.44 5.39
CA VAL A 160 8.36 -7.40 4.14
C VAL A 160 9.21 -7.97 3.02
N LYS A 161 8.70 -9.03 2.38
CA LYS A 161 9.33 -9.71 1.24
C LYS A 161 8.74 -9.26 -0.08
N ASN A 162 7.45 -8.87 -0.09
CA ASN A 162 6.74 -8.48 -1.29
C ASN A 162 6.16 -7.07 -1.19
N MET A 163 6.62 -6.17 -2.06
CA MET A 163 6.05 -4.84 -2.31
C MET A 163 5.72 -4.65 -3.80
N SER A 164 5.47 -5.74 -4.54
CA SER A 164 5.02 -5.65 -5.93
C SER A 164 3.81 -4.72 -6.02
N PHE A 165 3.77 -3.89 -7.05
CA PHE A 165 2.71 -2.93 -7.33
C PHE A 165 2.42 -1.89 -6.22
N MET A 166 3.18 -1.81 -5.12
CA MET A 166 2.78 -1.08 -3.90
C MET A 166 2.25 0.34 -4.15
N PHE A 167 2.88 1.09 -5.07
CA PHE A 167 2.49 2.43 -5.48
C PHE A 167 2.18 2.54 -6.98
N LYS A 168 1.90 1.42 -7.67
CA LYS A 168 1.58 1.43 -9.10
C LYS A 168 0.40 2.35 -9.39
N SER A 169 0.47 3.13 -10.47
CA SER A 169 -0.62 4.01 -10.91
C SER A 169 -1.10 4.95 -9.80
N THR A 170 -0.17 5.60 -9.11
CA THR A 170 -0.45 6.59 -8.05
C THR A 170 -0.03 7.99 -8.44
N TYR A 171 -0.81 8.96 -7.98
CA TYR A 171 -0.48 10.38 -8.09
C TYR A 171 -0.18 10.97 -6.71
N VAL A 172 1.11 11.13 -6.42
CA VAL A 172 1.66 11.74 -5.20
C VAL A 172 2.85 12.65 -5.58
N ASN A 173 2.93 13.86 -5.00
CA ASN A 173 3.99 14.82 -5.33
C ASN A 173 5.34 14.45 -4.72
N TYR A 174 5.31 14.03 -3.45
CA TYR A 174 6.48 13.61 -2.68
C TYR A 174 6.11 12.45 -1.77
N LEU A 175 6.95 11.42 -1.78
CA LEU A 175 6.77 10.20 -1.01
C LEU A 175 8.02 9.95 -0.16
N ASP A 176 7.90 10.12 1.15
CA ASP A 176 8.94 9.81 2.12
C ASP A 176 8.81 8.36 2.57
N LEU A 177 9.79 7.56 2.15
CA LEU A 177 9.97 6.13 2.48
C LEU A 177 11.22 5.90 3.34
N SER A 178 11.73 6.93 4.01
CA SER A 178 12.98 6.86 4.79
C SER A 178 12.93 5.85 5.95
N SER A 179 11.74 5.46 6.40
CA SER A 179 11.53 4.45 7.44
C SER A 179 11.57 3.01 6.91
N PHE A 180 11.53 2.82 5.59
CA PHE A 180 11.49 1.48 5.01
C PHE A 180 12.85 0.81 5.16
N ASP A 181 12.85 -0.37 5.79
CA ASP A 181 13.95 -1.31 5.78
C ASP A 181 13.69 -2.35 4.68
N THR A 182 14.49 -2.31 3.62
CA THR A 182 14.32 -3.17 2.44
C THR A 182 15.23 -4.39 2.44
N ARG A 183 15.96 -4.66 3.54
CA ARG A 183 16.94 -5.77 3.58
C ARG A 183 16.31 -7.13 3.34
N SER A 184 15.01 -7.30 3.63
CA SER A 184 14.25 -8.53 3.38
C SER A 184 13.46 -8.52 2.07
N LEU A 185 13.45 -7.41 1.33
CA LEU A 185 12.63 -7.23 0.14
C LEU A 185 13.14 -8.11 -1.01
N VAL A 186 12.26 -8.93 -1.56
CA VAL A 186 12.54 -9.87 -2.67
C VAL A 186 11.86 -9.42 -3.96
N ASN A 187 10.65 -8.88 -3.88
CA ASN A 187 9.85 -8.50 -5.04
C ASN A 187 9.42 -7.03 -4.98
N ALA A 188 9.88 -6.25 -5.97
CA ALA A 188 9.48 -4.86 -6.20
C ALA A 188 8.95 -4.66 -7.63
N GLU A 189 8.39 -5.72 -8.24
CA GLU A 189 7.77 -5.66 -9.55
C GLU A 189 6.74 -4.53 -9.63
N SER A 190 6.88 -3.67 -10.63
CA SER A 190 5.98 -2.54 -10.87
C SER A 190 5.71 -1.64 -9.65
N MET A 191 6.61 -1.62 -8.65
CA MET A 191 6.35 -0.94 -7.39
C MET A 191 6.04 0.57 -7.57
N PHE A 192 6.73 1.21 -8.51
CA PHE A 192 6.54 2.61 -8.91
C PHE A 192 6.24 2.70 -10.41
N ASP A 193 5.49 1.74 -10.95
CA ASP A 193 5.01 1.76 -12.34
C ASP A 193 3.90 2.82 -12.51
N TYR A 194 3.97 3.63 -13.57
CA TYR A 194 2.99 4.67 -13.88
C TYR A 194 2.75 5.65 -12.71
N THR A 195 3.80 6.17 -12.08
CA THR A 195 3.69 7.15 -10.98
C THR A 195 3.95 8.57 -11.43
N TRP A 196 3.29 9.54 -10.78
CA TRP A 196 3.52 10.97 -10.98
C TRP A 196 4.41 11.58 -9.89
N LEU A 197 5.52 10.90 -9.58
CA LEU A 197 6.56 11.36 -8.66
C LEU A 197 7.67 12.07 -9.42
N GLN A 198 8.19 13.19 -8.91
CA GLN A 198 9.36 13.87 -9.50
C GLN A 198 10.68 13.38 -8.91
N ILE A 199 10.69 13.13 -7.61
CA ILE A 199 11.87 12.72 -6.85
C ILE A 199 11.50 11.50 -6.04
N LEU A 200 12.34 10.47 -6.12
CA LEU A 200 12.25 9.29 -5.28
C LEU A 200 13.58 9.10 -4.56
N ASP A 201 13.54 9.15 -3.23
CA ASP A 201 14.71 8.93 -2.39
C ASP A 201 14.75 7.49 -1.88
N LEU A 202 15.70 6.72 -2.42
CA LEU A 202 15.98 5.33 -2.06
C LEU A 202 17.36 5.22 -1.37
N THR A 203 17.89 6.30 -0.81
CA THR A 203 19.24 6.28 -0.21
C THR A 203 19.39 5.33 0.98
N ASN A 204 18.30 5.09 1.73
CA ASN A 204 18.22 4.13 2.82
C ASN A 204 17.99 2.68 2.35
N TRP A 205 17.77 2.45 1.06
CA TRP A 205 17.44 1.12 0.55
C TRP A 205 18.69 0.25 0.45
N ASP A 206 18.59 -0.93 1.05
CA ASP A 206 19.51 -2.04 0.88
C ASP A 206 18.77 -3.15 0.13
N THR A 207 19.16 -3.36 -1.12
CA THR A 207 18.44 -4.26 -2.04
C THR A 207 19.19 -5.58 -2.27
N ARG A 208 20.03 -6.01 -1.32
CA ARG A 208 20.85 -7.23 -1.41
C ARG A 208 20.06 -8.53 -1.66
N ASN A 209 18.78 -8.54 -1.35
CA ASN A 209 17.87 -9.68 -1.50
C ASN A 209 16.85 -9.51 -2.62
N LEU A 210 16.90 -8.41 -3.38
CA LEU A 210 15.95 -8.12 -4.43
C LEU A 210 16.17 -9.04 -5.64
N GLU A 211 15.11 -9.75 -6.06
CA GLU A 211 15.15 -10.72 -7.16
C GLU A 211 14.32 -10.28 -8.38
N ASN A 212 13.22 -9.54 -8.14
CA ASN A 212 12.31 -9.08 -9.19
C ASN A 212 12.14 -7.55 -9.17
N THR A 213 12.57 -6.91 -10.24
CA THR A 213 12.43 -5.46 -10.51
C THR A 213 11.73 -5.18 -11.83
N THR A 214 11.02 -6.18 -12.38
CA THR A 214 10.25 -6.06 -13.62
C THR A 214 9.38 -4.82 -13.55
N LYS A 215 9.50 -3.92 -14.53
CA LYS A 215 8.72 -2.68 -14.64
C LYS A 215 8.74 -1.77 -13.40
N MET A 216 9.72 -1.88 -12.51
CA MET A 216 9.73 -1.16 -11.22
C MET A 216 9.46 0.34 -11.34
N PHE A 217 9.97 0.99 -12.40
CA PHE A 217 9.75 2.41 -12.69
C PHE A 217 9.08 2.65 -14.05
N SER A 218 8.54 1.61 -14.69
CA SER A 218 7.97 1.70 -16.04
C SER A 218 6.92 2.83 -16.11
N GLU A 219 6.89 3.57 -17.22
CA GLU A 219 5.92 4.63 -17.50
C GLU A 219 5.84 5.78 -16.46
N SER A 220 6.75 5.85 -15.49
CA SER A 220 6.89 6.96 -14.56
C SER A 220 7.57 8.16 -15.22
N THR A 221 6.85 8.75 -16.18
CA THR A 221 7.32 9.81 -17.10
C THR A 221 7.70 11.14 -16.42
N TRP A 222 7.31 11.32 -15.15
CA TRP A 222 7.61 12.51 -14.35
C TRP A 222 8.83 12.37 -13.45
N LEU A 223 9.39 11.16 -13.30
CA LEU A 223 10.48 10.84 -12.39
C LEU A 223 11.82 11.42 -12.86
N GLN A 224 12.22 12.55 -12.29
CA GLN A 224 13.45 13.26 -12.67
C GLN A 224 14.69 12.74 -11.93
N TYR A 225 14.54 12.40 -10.65
CA TYR A 225 15.65 11.94 -9.82
C TYR A 225 15.27 10.72 -9.00
N VAL A 226 16.10 9.69 -9.10
CA VAL A 226 16.13 8.59 -8.13
C VAL A 226 17.42 8.72 -7.35
N TYR A 227 17.32 9.09 -6.08
CA TYR A 227 18.49 9.11 -5.20
C TYR A 227 18.75 7.72 -4.65
N ALA A 228 20.01 7.30 -4.67
CA ALA A 228 20.43 6.01 -4.13
C ALA A 228 21.79 6.11 -3.46
N SER A 229 22.10 5.12 -2.64
CA SER A 229 23.43 4.85 -2.11
C SER A 229 24.03 3.61 -2.78
N GLU A 230 25.29 3.29 -2.48
CA GLU A 230 25.93 2.05 -2.96
C GLU A 230 25.29 0.78 -2.35
N SER A 231 24.38 0.92 -1.36
CA SER A 231 23.59 -0.19 -0.81
C SER A 231 22.47 -0.64 -1.76
N PHE A 232 22.10 0.17 -2.75
CA PHE A 232 21.21 -0.26 -3.82
C PHE A 232 22.01 -1.11 -4.81
N VAL A 233 21.95 -2.43 -4.63
CA VAL A 233 22.62 -3.44 -5.46
C VAL A 233 21.60 -4.30 -6.20
N THR A 234 21.97 -4.78 -7.38
CA THR A 234 21.10 -5.62 -8.22
C THR A 234 21.68 -7.02 -8.42
N THR A 235 22.60 -7.43 -7.55
CA THR A 235 23.39 -8.68 -7.68
C THR A 235 22.57 -9.96 -7.62
N LYS A 236 21.36 -9.92 -7.05
CA LYS A 236 20.42 -11.07 -7.02
C LYS A 236 19.25 -10.92 -7.99
N VAL A 237 19.16 -9.82 -8.74
CA VAL A 237 18.04 -9.58 -9.65
C VAL A 237 18.10 -10.57 -10.81
N THR A 238 17.06 -11.39 -10.97
CA THR A 238 16.92 -12.35 -12.07
C THR A 238 15.78 -12.00 -13.02
N LYS A 239 14.84 -11.14 -12.58
CA LYS A 239 13.71 -10.65 -13.39
C LYS A 239 13.71 -9.13 -13.41
N SER A 240 13.97 -8.52 -14.57
CA SER A 240 14.10 -7.06 -14.69
C SER A 240 13.63 -6.50 -16.02
N ASN A 241 12.65 -7.16 -16.64
CA ASN A 241 12.13 -6.72 -17.93
C ASN A 241 11.54 -5.31 -17.77
N ASP A 242 11.89 -4.40 -18.67
CA ASP A 242 11.28 -3.06 -18.76
C ASP A 242 11.37 -2.21 -17.49
N MET A 243 12.40 -2.40 -16.66
CA MET A 243 12.57 -1.69 -15.39
C MET A 243 12.46 -0.16 -15.53
N PHE A 244 12.97 0.40 -16.64
CA PHE A 244 12.91 1.84 -16.97
C PHE A 244 12.17 2.12 -18.29
N HIS A 245 11.27 1.24 -18.74
CA HIS A 245 10.53 1.45 -19.99
C HIS A 245 9.72 2.75 -19.94
N SER A 246 9.83 3.58 -20.98
CA SER A 246 9.09 4.85 -21.09
C SER A 246 9.28 5.82 -19.92
N VAL A 247 10.42 5.76 -19.24
CA VAL A 247 10.84 6.79 -18.27
C VAL A 247 11.51 7.94 -19.03
N THR A 248 10.87 9.11 -19.09
CA THR A 248 11.20 10.17 -20.07
C THR A 248 11.93 11.39 -19.51
N SER A 249 11.95 11.58 -18.20
CA SER A 249 12.47 12.80 -17.56
C SER A 249 13.95 12.66 -17.20
N ASN A 250 14.83 13.48 -17.80
CA ASN A 250 16.23 13.77 -17.44
C ASN A 250 17.20 12.61 -17.08
N LEU A 251 16.76 11.36 -17.11
CA LEU A 251 17.55 10.16 -16.90
C LEU A 251 18.26 9.78 -18.21
N ASN A 252 19.06 10.72 -18.74
CA ASN A 252 20.03 10.57 -19.84
C ASN A 252 19.86 9.30 -20.70
N TYR A 253 18.77 9.17 -21.46
CA TYR A 253 18.45 8.03 -22.34
C TYR A 253 19.12 6.71 -21.93
N ILE A 254 18.90 6.29 -20.67
CA ILE A 254 19.42 5.02 -20.17
C ILE A 254 18.63 3.88 -20.83
N GLY A 255 19.27 2.73 -21.05
CA GLY A 255 18.54 1.55 -21.52
C GLY A 255 17.47 1.11 -20.51
N ASN A 256 16.49 0.33 -20.95
CA ASN A 256 15.34 -0.08 -20.15
C ASN A 256 15.62 -1.22 -19.14
N ASN A 257 16.89 -1.57 -18.87
CA ASN A 257 17.26 -2.77 -18.11
C ASN A 257 17.99 -2.46 -16.78
N VAL A 258 18.13 -3.48 -15.94
CA VAL A 258 18.71 -3.40 -14.60
C VAL A 258 20.18 -2.97 -14.55
N SER A 259 20.95 -3.08 -15.64
CA SER A 259 22.37 -2.68 -15.65
C SER A 259 22.58 -1.17 -15.43
N TYR A 260 21.52 -0.38 -15.64
CA TYR A 260 21.47 1.05 -15.36
C TYR A 260 21.00 1.38 -13.94
N ALA A 261 20.48 0.42 -13.16
CA ALA A 261 19.98 0.65 -11.79
C ALA A 261 21.13 0.81 -10.78
N ARG A 262 21.88 1.91 -10.91
CA ARG A 262 23.04 2.29 -10.11
C ARG A 262 23.32 3.79 -10.26
N ILE A 263 24.14 4.32 -9.36
CA ILE A 263 24.55 5.73 -9.39
C ILE A 263 25.33 6.02 -10.69
N ASN A 264 24.97 7.12 -11.35
CA ASN A 264 25.62 7.63 -12.55
C ASN A 264 27.07 8.06 -12.26
N LYS A 265 28.03 7.58 -13.06
CA LYS A 265 29.47 7.90 -12.94
C LYS A 265 30.09 8.13 -14.33
N PRO A 266 31.14 8.95 -14.48
CA PRO A 266 31.86 9.09 -15.74
C PRO A 266 32.32 7.73 -16.29
N GLY A 267 32.02 7.43 -17.55
CA GLY A 267 32.34 6.13 -18.18
C GLY A 267 31.44 4.95 -17.78
N ALA A 268 30.51 5.14 -16.85
CA ALA A 268 29.54 4.15 -16.42
C ALA A 268 28.16 4.82 -16.22
N PRO A 269 27.33 4.95 -17.27
CA PRO A 269 26.06 5.67 -17.21
C PRO A 269 25.04 4.94 -16.31
N GLY A 270 24.43 5.64 -15.36
CA GLY A 270 23.48 5.07 -14.40
C GLY A 270 22.19 5.89 -14.31
N ALA A 271 21.11 5.24 -13.90
CA ALA A 271 19.79 5.80 -13.71
C ALA A 271 19.66 6.60 -12.41
N PHE A 272 20.55 6.37 -11.44
CA PHE A 272 20.42 6.96 -10.12
C PHE A 272 21.42 8.10 -9.91
N THR A 273 21.07 8.98 -9.00
CA THR A 273 21.86 10.15 -8.63
C THR A 273 22.33 9.99 -7.19
N LYS A 274 23.58 10.36 -6.91
CA LYS A 274 24.04 10.47 -5.52
C LYS A 274 23.33 11.66 -4.88
N LYS A 275 22.70 11.46 -3.72
CA LYS A 275 22.06 12.56 -2.99
C LYS A 275 23.11 13.65 -2.64
N PRO A 276 22.84 14.93 -2.92
CA PRO A 276 23.75 16.04 -2.64
C PRO A 276 24.18 16.12 -1.17
#